data_AF-A0A258JR82-F1
#
_entry.id   AF-A0A258JR82-F1
#
_cell.length_a   1.000
_cell.length_b   1.000
_cell.length_c   1.000
_cell.angle_alpha   90.00
_cell.angle_beta   90.00
_cell.angle_gamma   90.00
#
_symmetry.space_group_name_H-M   'P 1'
#
loop_
_entity.id
_entity.type
_entity.pdbx_description
1 polymer ?
#
loop_
_entity_poly.entity_id
_entity_poly.type
_entity_poly.pdbx_seq_one_letter_code
_entity_poly.pdbx_strand_id
1 'polypeptide(L)'
;MGEGRRDQGPQIASSLTELRAAVRGFRAAGETLALVPTMGALHDGHIALVRQAQALASRVAVSIFVNPTQFAPNEDFSRYPRT
;
A
#
# COMPACT_ATOMS: atom_id res chain seq x y z
N MET A 1 1.22 0.76 33.03
CA MET A 1 0.01 0.11 32.49
C MET A 1 -0.32 0.82 31.18
N GLY A 2 0.27 0.34 30.08
CA GLY A 2 0.08 0.91 28.75
C GLY A 2 -0.44 -0.21 27.87
N GLU A 3 -1.75 -0.27 27.74
CA GLU A 3 -2.49 -1.31 27.02
C GLU A 3 -1.95 -1.47 25.60
N GLY A 4 -1.67 -2.71 25.20
CA GLY A 4 -1.04 -3.05 23.93
C GLY A 4 -1.88 -2.63 22.73
N ARG A 5 -1.27 -1.90 21.80
CA ARG A 5 -1.78 -1.75 20.42
C ARG A 5 -1.21 -2.87 19.56
N ARG A 6 -1.71 -4.10 19.75
CA ARG A 6 -1.51 -5.20 18.80
C ARG A 6 -2.87 -5.85 18.58
N ASP A 7 -3.47 -5.59 17.41
CA ASP A 7 -4.53 -6.37 16.71
C ASP A 7 -5.42 -5.52 15.81
N GLN A 8 -4.83 -4.65 14.98
CA GLN A 8 -5.56 -4.11 13.84
C GLN A 8 -4.69 -4.30 12.61
N GLY A 9 -5.25 -4.95 11.59
CA GLY A 9 -4.63 -5.10 10.28
C GLY A 9 -4.30 -3.73 9.65
N PRO A 10 -3.71 -3.72 8.45
CA PRO A 10 -3.40 -2.48 7.77
C PRO A 10 -4.68 -1.63 7.60
N GLN A 11 -4.55 -0.32 7.80
CA GLN A 11 -5.60 0.62 7.43
C GLN A 11 -5.81 0.56 5.92
N ILE A 12 -7.06 0.34 5.47
CA ILE A 12 -7.43 0.35 4.06
C ILE A 12 -8.02 1.72 3.72
N ALA A 13 -7.54 2.32 2.62
CA ALA A 13 -8.12 3.53 2.03
C ALA A 13 -8.50 3.22 0.59
N SER A 14 -9.79 3.36 0.27
CA SER A 14 -10.36 3.06 -1.06
C SER A 14 -10.66 4.32 -1.88
N SER A 15 -10.50 5.50 -1.27
CA SER A 15 -10.68 6.79 -1.93
C SER A 15 -9.46 7.70 -1.75
N LEU A 16 -9.29 8.63 -2.68
CA LEU A 16 -8.26 9.68 -2.57
C LEU A 16 -8.47 10.54 -1.31
N THR A 17 -9.72 10.75 -0.90
CA THR A 17 -10.05 11.54 0.29
C THR A 17 -9.55 10.85 1.56
N GLU A 18 -9.83 9.56 1.72
CA GLU A 18 -9.34 8.74 2.84
C GLU A 18 -7.81 8.69 2.86
N LEU A 19 -7.18 8.40 1.71
CA LEU A 19 -5.73 8.33 1.59
C LEU A 19 -5.09 9.67 1.98
N ARG A 20 -5.59 10.79 1.43
CA ARG A 20 -5.06 12.12 1.75
C ARG A 20 -5.26 12.47 3.23
N ALA A 21 -6.37 12.08 3.85
CA ALA A 21 -6.59 12.31 5.28
C ALA A 21 -5.57 11.57 6.14
N ALA A 22 -5.30 10.29 5.85
CA ALA A 22 -4.31 9.49 6.56
C ALA A 22 -2.90 10.06 6.39
N VAL A 23 -2.48 10.34 5.15
CA VAL A 23 -1.16 10.90 4.84
C VAL A 23 -0.95 12.27 5.50
N ARG A 24 -1.97 13.12 5.56
CA ARG A 24 -1.89 14.40 6.29
C ARG A 24 -1.65 14.17 7.79
N GLY A 25 -2.32 13.19 8.40
CA GLY A 25 -2.11 12.83 9.80
C GLY A 25 -0.66 12.41 10.07
N PHE A 26 -0.10 11.52 9.24
CA PHE A 26 1.30 11.08 9.38
C PHE A 26 2.30 12.23 9.23
N ARG A 27 2.09 13.09 8.22
CA ARG A 27 2.94 14.27 8.00
C ARG A 27 2.88 15.26 9.16
N ALA A 28 1.69 15.51 9.71
CA ALA A 28 1.52 16.38 10.87
C ALA A 28 2.22 15.83 12.12
N ALA A 29 2.36 14.51 12.22
CA ALA A 29 3.11 13.83 13.28
C ALA A 29 4.64 13.76 13.01
N GLY A 30 5.13 14.34 11.90
CA GLY A 30 6.55 14.28 11.52
C GLY A 30 7.02 12.90 11.03
N GLU A 31 6.07 12.00 10.71
CA GLU A 31 6.38 10.64 10.26
C GLU A 31 6.72 10.61 8.77
N THR A 32 7.70 9.78 8.40
CA THR A 32 8.03 9.51 6.99
C THR A 32 7.16 8.38 6.43
N LEU A 33 6.86 8.45 5.13
CA LEU A 33 6.02 7.46 4.44
C LEU A 33 6.77 6.90 3.23
N ALA A 34 6.98 5.59 3.22
CA ALA A 34 7.44 4.84 2.04
C ALA A 34 6.24 4.27 1.28
N LEU A 35 6.37 4.18 -0.05
CA LEU A 35 5.34 3.63 -0.93
C LEU A 35 5.88 2.39 -1.66
N VAL A 36 5.11 1.31 -1.63
CA VAL A 36 5.31 0.12 -2.46
C VAL A 36 4.14 0.05 -3.46
N PRO A 37 4.32 0.49 -4.71
CA PRO A 37 3.25 0.42 -5.70
C PRO A 37 3.12 -1.00 -6.26
N THR A 38 1.90 -1.55 -6.28
CA THR A 38 1.61 -2.89 -6.82
C THR A 38 0.33 -2.88 -7.65
N MET A 39 0.16 -3.91 -8.48
CA MET A 39 -1.11 -4.21 -9.14
C MET A 39 -1.95 -5.27 -8.39
N GLY A 40 -1.58 -5.64 -7.16
CA GLY A 40 -2.19 -6.76 -6.42
C GLY A 40 -1.50 -8.09 -6.70
N ALA A 41 -2.21 -9.21 -6.53
CA ALA A 41 -1.66 -10.57 -6.67
C ALA A 41 -0.36 -10.75 -5.86
N LEU A 42 -0.44 -10.39 -4.57
CA LEU A 42 0.75 -10.28 -3.72
C LEU A 42 1.41 -11.65 -3.49
N HIS A 43 2.73 -11.62 -3.42
CA HIS A 43 3.58 -12.80 -3.22
C HIS A 43 4.86 -12.36 -2.49
N ASP A 44 5.76 -13.29 -2.16
CA ASP A 44 6.92 -13.04 -1.30
C ASP A 44 7.83 -11.89 -1.78
N GLY A 45 7.99 -11.72 -3.09
CA GLY A 45 8.68 -10.56 -3.67
C GLY A 45 8.10 -9.21 -3.23
N HIS A 46 6.76 -9.06 -3.22
CA HIS A 46 6.11 -7.86 -2.71
C HIS A 46 6.32 -7.67 -1.20
N ILE A 47 6.28 -8.77 -0.44
CA ILE A 47 6.51 -8.74 1.01
C ILE A 47 7.95 -8.32 1.34
N ALA A 48 8.93 -8.75 0.53
CA ALA A 48 10.31 -8.31 0.68
C ALA A 48 10.45 -6.79 0.49
N LEU A 49 9.77 -6.20 -0.49
CA LEU A 49 9.73 -4.75 -0.70
C LEU A 49 9.07 -4.02 0.48
N VAL A 50 7.97 -4.55 1.02
CA VAL A 50 7.31 -4.00 2.21
C VAL A 50 8.25 -4.02 3.42
N ARG A 51 8.95 -5.12 3.66
CA ARG A 51 9.94 -5.23 4.75
C ARG A 51 11.07 -4.22 4.59
N GLN A 52 11.58 -4.04 3.37
CA GLN A 52 12.60 -3.03 3.10
C GLN A 52 12.06 -1.61 3.34
N ALA A 53 10.83 -1.33 2.90
CA ALA A 53 10.19 -0.03 3.12
C ALA A 53 9.98 0.28 4.62
N GLN A 54 9.66 -0.72 5.44
CA GLN A 54 9.52 -0.58 6.89
C GLN A 54 10.84 -0.18 7.58
N ALA A 55 11.99 -0.57 7.02
CA ALA A 55 13.30 -0.15 7.53
C ALA A 55 13.66 1.30 7.16
N LEU A 56 12.99 1.89 6.16
CA LEU A 56 13.32 3.21 5.61
C LEU A 56 12.37 4.33 6.04
N ALA A 57 11.19 3.99 6.58
CA ALA A 57 10.18 4.98 6.92
C ALA A 57 9.33 4.58 8.14
N SER A 58 8.74 5.58 8.81
CA SER A 58 7.83 5.38 9.93
C SER A 58 6.52 4.67 9.53
N ARG A 59 6.09 4.87 8.27
CA ARG A 59 4.89 4.30 7.68
C ARG A 59 5.20 3.69 6.33
N VAL A 60 4.47 2.63 5.98
CA VAL A 60 4.48 2.03 4.64
C VAL A 60 3.06 2.04 4.09
N ALA A 61 2.91 2.57 2.88
CA ALA A 61 1.72 2.41 2.08
C ALA A 61 1.98 1.39 0.97
N VAL A 62 1.02 0.50 0.74
CA VAL A 62 1.01 -0.40 -0.41
C VAL A 62 -0.20 -0.03 -1.26
N SER A 63 0.02 0.34 -2.53
CA SER A 63 -1.10 0.54 -3.45
C SER A 63 -1.42 -0.75 -4.17
N ILE A 64 -2.71 -1.07 -4.32
CA ILE A 64 -3.19 -2.16 -5.16
C ILE A 64 -4.06 -1.54 -6.24
N PHE A 65 -3.51 -1.42 -7.45
CA PHE A 65 -4.22 -0.83 -8.58
C PHE A 65 -3.76 -1.48 -9.89
N VAL A 66 -4.61 -2.32 -10.48
CA VAL A 66 -4.39 -2.84 -11.84
C VAL A 66 -4.65 -1.69 -12.80
N ASN A 67 -3.59 -1.07 -13.31
CA ASN A 67 -3.69 0.12 -14.14
C ASN A 67 -4.00 -0.27 -15.60
N PRO A 68 -5.19 0.03 -16.15
CA PRO A 68 -5.55 -0.37 -17.52
C PRO A 68 -4.62 0.22 -18.58
N THR A 69 -4.02 1.38 -18.33
CA THR A 69 -3.14 2.05 -19.30
C THR A 69 -1.79 1.34 -19.47
N GLN A 70 -1.48 0.36 -18.62
CA GLN A 70 -0.24 -0.43 -18.69
C GLN A 70 -0.40 -1.69 -19.54
N PHE A 71 -1.60 -1.95 -20.09
CA PHE A 71 -1.87 -3.11 -20.93
C PHE A 71 -2.04 -2.67 -22.38
N ALA A 72 -1.29 -3.27 -23.29
CA ALA A 72 -1.49 -3.12 -24.73
C ALA A 72 -2.83 -3.77 -25.16
N PRO A 73 -3.39 -3.42 -26.34
CA PRO A 73 -4.68 -3.95 -26.79
C PRO A 73 -4.76 -5.49 -26.88
N ASN A 74 -3.60 -6.15 -27.03
CA ASN A 74 -3.44 -7.61 -27.10
C ASN A 74 -2.96 -8.22 -25.76
N GLU A 75 -2.75 -7.43 -24.73
CA GLU A 75 -2.41 -7.89 -23.39
C GLU A 75 -3.67 -8.05 -22.54
N ASP A 76 -3.64 -9.05 -21.66
CA ASP A 76 -4.86 -9.55 -21.03
C ASP A 76 -5.16 -8.85 -19.69
N PHE A 77 -5.55 -7.58 -19.77
CA PHE A 77 -6.06 -6.82 -18.62
C PHE A 77 -7.23 -7.53 -17.92
N SER A 78 -8.08 -8.19 -18.72
CA SER A 78 -9.24 -8.93 -18.25
C SER A 78 -8.82 -10.13 -17.38
N ARG A 79 -7.77 -10.86 -17.78
CA ARG A 79 -7.26 -12.04 -17.05
C ARG A 79 -6.22 -11.72 -15.98
N TYR A 80 -5.87 -10.45 -15.75
CA TYR A 80 -4.94 -10.11 -14.68
C TYR A 80 -5.49 -10.57 -13.31
N PRO A 81 -4.71 -11.32 -12.49
CA PRO A 81 -5.20 -11.87 -11.22
C PRO A 81 -5.63 -10.78 -10.24
N ARG A 82 -6.79 -10.98 -9.61
CA ARG A 82 -7.36 -10.08 -8.59
C ARG A 82 -7.73 -10.92 -7.37
N THR A 83 -6.75 -11.12 -6.49
CA THR A 83 -6.84 -11.93 -5.26
C THR A 83 -6.21 -11.19 -4.10
#